data_AF-R5CT39-F1
#
_entry.id   AF-R5CT39-F1
#
_cell.length_a   1.000
_cell.length_b   1.000
_cell.length_c   1.000
_cell.angle_alpha   90.00
_cell.angle_beta   90.00
_cell.angle_gamma   90.00
#
_symmetry.space_group_name_H-M   'P 1'
#
loop_
_entity.id
_entity.type
_entity.pdbx_description
1 polymer ?
#
loop_
_entity_poly.entity_id
_entity_poly.type
_entity_poly.pdbx_seq_one_letter_code
_entity_poly.pdbx_strand_id
1 'polypeptide(L)'
;MRNKLKQFLLLFVVILFVFLINIIAGFIVFVLLCIFYVCNRNVKNKIQKVNTDSIDFMNDKRRNFDALIIGNSESHSLDAFKDMRYLCFIRHGQTLFASYLYLIHYYSYLREDGLGTVFILSSHPCTESEMHATVFDIASFHRVIKMRLKASSPLITKLPLIFLWKKFDGRSFFVDDKHLSMEDRIKVFCAERNLKVIFIEK
;
A
#
# COMPACT_ATOMS: atom_id res chain seq x y z
N MET A 1 15.89 -24.91 -0.23
CA MET A 1 15.94 -25.21 1.23
C MET A 1 17.34 -25.12 1.84
N ARG A 2 18.40 -25.57 1.16
CA ARG A 2 19.77 -25.65 1.69
C ARG A 2 20.33 -24.35 2.30
N ASN A 3 20.07 -23.18 1.69
CA ASN A 3 20.55 -21.90 2.22
C ASN A 3 19.77 -21.40 3.45
N LYS A 4 18.46 -21.73 3.56
CA LYS A 4 17.65 -21.37 4.73
C LYS A 4 18.04 -22.17 5.97
N LEU A 5 18.33 -23.46 5.78
CA LEU A 5 18.81 -24.34 6.86
C LEU A 5 20.17 -23.86 7.38
N LYS A 6 21.11 -23.52 6.48
CA LYS A 6 22.42 -22.98 6.86
C LYS A 6 22.32 -21.65 7.63
N GLN A 7 21.45 -20.74 7.20
CA GLN A 7 21.23 -19.46 7.90
C GLN A 7 20.60 -19.65 9.28
N PHE A 8 19.66 -20.59 9.41
CA PHE A 8 19.06 -20.93 10.71
C PHE A 8 20.09 -21.56 11.65
N LEU A 9 20.90 -22.49 11.14
CA LEU A 9 21.92 -23.18 11.91
C LEU A 9 23.03 -22.21 12.36
N LEU A 10 23.41 -21.26 11.50
CA LEU A 10 24.34 -20.18 11.88
C LEU A 10 23.76 -19.28 12.97
N LEU A 11 22.50 -18.85 12.85
CA LEU A 11 21.84 -18.03 13.87
C LEU A 11 21.78 -18.76 15.22
N PHE A 12 21.45 -20.06 15.19
CA PHE A 12 21.41 -20.91 16.38
C PHE A 12 22.78 -21.01 17.06
N VAL A 13 23.85 -21.25 16.28
CA VAL A 13 25.22 -21.30 16.79
C VAL A 13 25.65 -19.97 17.41
N VAL A 14 25.30 -18.83 16.78
CA VAL A 14 25.59 -17.49 17.33
C VAL A 14 24.89 -17.27 18.66
N ILE A 15 23.61 -17.62 18.78
CA ILE A 15 22.86 -17.51 20.04
C ILE A 15 23.54 -18.38 21.12
N LEU A 16 23.88 -19.62 20.78
CA LEU A 16 24.52 -20.57 21.69
C LEU A 16 25.91 -20.08 22.16
N PHE A 17 26.67 -19.45 21.26
CA PHE A 17 27.95 -18.82 21.58
C PHE A 17 27.81 -17.61 22.52
N VAL A 18 26.79 -16.76 22.32
CA VAL A 18 26.52 -15.64 23.24
C VAL A 18 26.11 -16.15 24.63
N PHE A 19 25.31 -17.22 24.70
CA PHE A 19 24.96 -17.88 25.97
C PHE A 19 26.17 -18.47 26.70
N LEU A 20 27.16 -18.99 25.96
CA LEU A 20 28.40 -19.53 26.52
C LEU A 20 29.30 -18.44 27.13
N ILE A 21 29.33 -17.24 26.53
CA ILE A 21 30.14 -16.11 27.03
C ILE A 21 29.47 -15.44 28.22
N ASN A 22 28.17 -15.16 28.13
CA ASN A 22 27.43 -14.48 29.18
C ASN A 22 25.95 -14.84 29.10
N ILE A 23 25.50 -15.64 30.07
CA ILE A 23 24.11 -16.14 30.16
C ILE A 23 23.10 -14.99 30.17
N ILE A 24 23.40 -13.88 30.87
CA ILE A 24 22.52 -12.71 30.94
C ILE A 24 22.40 -12.05 29.56
N ALA A 25 23.53 -11.86 28.86
CA ALA A 25 23.53 -11.31 27.51
C ALA A 25 22.79 -12.21 26.50
N GLY A 26 22.98 -13.54 26.60
CA GLY A 26 22.26 -14.52 25.78
C GLY A 26 20.75 -14.45 25.98
N PHE A 27 20.30 -14.34 27.24
CA PHE A 27 18.88 -14.19 27.56
C PHE A 27 18.31 -12.89 26.99
N ILE A 28 19.02 -11.77 27.11
CA ILE A 28 18.59 -10.48 26.54
C ILE A 28 18.43 -10.57 25.02
N VAL A 29 19.41 -11.15 24.31
CA VAL A 29 19.35 -11.33 22.85
C VAL A 29 18.17 -12.21 22.46
N PHE A 30 17.92 -13.31 23.18
CA PHE A 30 16.78 -14.18 22.94
C PHE A 30 15.45 -13.45 23.10
N VAL A 31 15.28 -12.68 24.19
CA VAL A 31 14.06 -11.89 24.43
C VAL A 31 13.84 -10.86 23.32
N LEU A 32 14.89 -10.17 22.86
CA LEU A 32 14.79 -9.22 21.76
C LEU A 32 14.35 -9.90 20.44
N LEU A 33 14.86 -11.08 20.14
CA LEU A 33 14.45 -11.86 18.97
C LEU A 33 12.98 -12.29 19.06
N CYS A 34 12.51 -12.70 20.23
CA CYS A 34 11.11 -13.03 20.47
C CYS A 34 10.20 -11.81 20.26
N ILE A 35 10.56 -10.66 20.84
CA ILE A 35 9.82 -9.40 20.67
C ILE A 35 9.76 -9.02 19.18
N PHE A 36 10.91 -9.05 18.49
CA PHE A 36 11.00 -8.75 17.08
C PHE A 36 10.09 -9.67 16.24
N TYR A 37 10.10 -10.97 16.53
CA TYR A 37 9.25 -11.95 15.85
C TYR A 37 7.76 -11.65 16.05
N VAL A 38 7.33 -11.37 17.29
CA VAL A 38 5.95 -11.03 17.62
C VAL A 38 5.52 -9.75 16.90
N CYS A 39 6.31 -8.69 16.97
CA CYS A 39 6.05 -7.42 16.29
C CYS A 39 5.94 -7.62 14.78
N ASN A 40 6.85 -8.37 14.16
CA ASN A 40 6.81 -8.62 12.73
C ASN A 40 5.58 -9.44 12.30
N ARG A 41 5.17 -10.41 13.12
CA ARG A 41 3.94 -11.18 12.89
C ARG A 41 2.70 -10.28 12.99
N ASN A 42 2.65 -9.38 13.97
CA ASN A 42 1.55 -8.43 14.13
C ASN A 42 1.44 -7.48 12.93
N VAL A 43 2.56 -6.93 12.45
CA VAL A 43 2.58 -6.09 11.25
C VAL A 43 2.10 -6.88 10.03
N LYS A 44 2.56 -8.12 9.85
CA LYS A 44 2.13 -8.97 8.74
C LYS A 44 0.62 -9.24 8.78
N ASN A 45 0.08 -9.55 9.95
CA ASN A 45 -1.36 -9.75 10.13
C ASN A 45 -2.14 -8.46 9.86
N LYS A 46 -1.64 -7.30 10.30
CA LYS A 46 -2.25 -6.00 10.01
C LYS A 46 -2.28 -5.74 8.51
N ILE A 47 -1.17 -5.93 7.81
CA ILE A 47 -1.08 -5.82 6.35
C ILE A 47 -2.09 -6.76 5.67
N GLN A 48 -2.15 -8.03 6.09
CA GLN A 48 -3.09 -8.99 5.50
C GLN A 48 -4.53 -8.56 5.69
N LYS A 49 -4.94 -8.19 6.92
CA LYS A 49 -6.31 -7.71 7.21
C LYS A 49 -6.68 -6.52 6.33
N VAL A 50 -5.78 -5.56 6.21
CA VAL A 50 -5.89 -4.36 5.38
C VAL A 50 -5.98 -4.70 3.88
N ASN A 51 -5.47 -5.86 3.45
CA ASN A 51 -5.46 -6.33 2.06
C ASN A 51 -6.52 -7.37 1.69
N THR A 52 -7.26 -7.93 2.65
CA THR A 52 -8.20 -9.05 2.42
C THR A 52 -9.25 -8.72 1.37
N ASP A 53 -9.74 -7.47 1.34
CA ASP A 53 -10.83 -7.05 0.45
C ASP A 53 -10.33 -6.41 -0.85
N SER A 54 -9.02 -6.39 -1.09
CA SER A 54 -8.46 -5.54 -2.14
C SER A 54 -8.76 -6.02 -3.55
N ILE A 55 -8.83 -7.33 -3.81
CA ILE A 55 -9.00 -7.84 -5.18
C ILE A 55 -9.63 -9.24 -5.18
N ASP A 56 -10.94 -9.33 -5.38
CA ASP A 56 -11.59 -10.45 -6.10
C ASP A 56 -12.52 -9.90 -7.20
N PHE A 57 -12.06 -8.87 -7.92
CA PHE A 57 -12.90 -8.10 -8.86
C PHE A 57 -12.65 -8.42 -10.33
N MET A 58 -11.63 -9.22 -10.69
CA MET A 58 -11.47 -9.72 -12.07
C MET A 58 -12.63 -10.62 -12.50
N ASN A 59 -13.49 -11.05 -11.57
CA ASN A 59 -14.71 -11.80 -11.82
C ASN A 59 -16.00 -10.96 -11.77
N ASP A 60 -15.93 -9.66 -11.45
CA ASP A 60 -17.12 -8.81 -11.37
C ASP A 60 -17.53 -8.30 -12.76
N LYS A 61 -18.69 -8.74 -13.23
CA LYS A 61 -19.25 -8.38 -14.55
C LYS A 61 -19.87 -6.97 -14.56
N ARG A 62 -20.00 -6.32 -13.40
CA ARG A 62 -20.63 -5.00 -13.31
C ARG A 62 -19.73 -3.92 -13.91
N ARG A 63 -20.29 -3.09 -14.79
CA ARG A 63 -19.67 -1.90 -15.40
C ARG A 63 -20.63 -0.71 -15.33
N ASN A 64 -20.21 0.44 -15.83
CA ASN A 64 -20.96 1.70 -15.85
C ASN A 64 -21.31 2.17 -14.44
N PHE A 65 -20.29 2.28 -13.58
CA PHE A 65 -20.44 2.89 -12.27
C PHE A 65 -20.51 4.41 -12.39
N ASP A 66 -21.29 5.03 -11.51
CA ASP A 66 -21.41 6.48 -11.38
C ASP A 66 -20.16 7.08 -10.74
N ALA A 67 -19.61 6.36 -9.76
CA ALA A 67 -18.51 6.86 -8.94
C ALA A 67 -17.43 5.82 -8.62
N LEU A 68 -16.20 6.31 -8.43
CA LEU A 68 -15.04 5.55 -7.98
C LEU A 68 -14.45 6.25 -6.76
N ILE A 69 -14.62 5.65 -5.59
CA ILE A 69 -14.18 6.18 -4.31
C ILE A 69 -12.89 5.48 -3.93
N ILE A 70 -11.80 6.23 -3.77
CA ILE A 70 -10.47 5.68 -3.50
C ILE A 70 -9.81 6.48 -2.38
N GLY A 71 -9.10 5.82 -1.47
CA GLY A 71 -8.15 6.49 -0.58
C GLY A 71 -8.25 6.07 0.87
N ASN A 72 -7.87 6.97 1.77
CA ASN A 72 -7.83 6.71 3.20
C ASN A 72 -9.08 7.28 3.88
N SER A 73 -9.97 6.41 4.37
CA SER A 73 -11.11 6.86 5.19
C SER A 73 -10.97 6.34 6.60
N GLU A 74 -10.61 7.24 7.51
CA GLU A 74 -10.81 7.00 8.93
C GLU A 74 -12.15 7.55 9.45
N SER A 75 -12.96 8.26 8.63
CA SER A 75 -14.26 8.79 9.11
C SER A 75 -15.31 9.17 8.05
N HIS A 76 -15.08 8.99 6.75
CA HIS A 76 -16.10 9.36 5.78
C HIS A 76 -17.22 8.31 5.80
N SER A 77 -18.42 8.75 6.19
CA SER A 77 -19.62 7.93 6.03
C SER A 77 -19.88 7.74 4.55
N LEU A 78 -20.01 6.48 4.13
CA LEU A 78 -20.41 6.14 2.76
C LEU A 78 -21.87 6.52 2.47
N ASP A 79 -22.61 7.02 3.48
CA ASP A 79 -23.99 7.48 3.34
C ASP A 79 -24.13 8.58 2.28
N ALA A 80 -23.09 9.42 2.11
CA ALA A 80 -23.07 10.47 1.09
C ALA A 80 -23.12 9.94 -0.36
N PHE A 81 -22.88 8.64 -0.56
CA PHE A 81 -22.82 8.00 -1.88
C PHE A 81 -23.93 6.95 -2.06
N LYS A 82 -24.89 6.85 -1.14
CA LYS A 82 -25.94 5.80 -1.14
C LYS A 82 -26.76 5.73 -2.42
N ASP A 83 -27.01 6.86 -3.05
CA ASP A 83 -27.81 6.94 -4.28
C ASP A 83 -27.00 6.72 -5.57
N MET A 84 -25.69 6.45 -5.44
CA MET A 84 -24.79 6.22 -6.57
C MET A 84 -24.41 4.74 -6.68
N ARG A 85 -24.29 4.23 -7.91
CA ARG A 85 -23.58 2.98 -8.15
C ARG A 85 -22.08 3.27 -8.10
N TYR A 86 -21.43 2.96 -6.98
CA TYR A 86 -20.01 3.24 -6.81
C TYR A 86 -19.13 1.99 -6.68
N LEU A 87 -17.87 2.14 -7.08
CA LEU A 87 -16.77 1.27 -6.68
C LEU A 87 -16.01 1.92 -5.53
N CYS A 88 -15.67 1.15 -4.51
CA CYS A 88 -15.04 1.67 -3.29
C CYS A 88 -13.75 0.90 -2.98
N PHE A 89 -12.63 1.61 -3.03
CA PHE A 89 -11.29 1.15 -2.67
C PHE A 89 -10.73 2.03 -1.57
N ILE A 90 -11.30 1.84 -0.38
CA ILE A 90 -10.90 2.57 0.82
C ILE A 90 -10.03 1.68 1.67
N ARG A 91 -8.89 2.20 2.08
CA ARG A 91 -7.98 1.50 2.97
C ARG A 91 -7.30 2.45 3.94
N HIS A 92 -7.28 2.02 5.20
CA HIS A 92 -6.57 2.75 6.24
C HIS A 92 -5.06 2.85 5.94
N GLY A 93 -4.54 4.08 5.94
CA GLY A 93 -3.13 4.38 5.68
C GLY A 93 -2.72 4.30 4.21
N GLN A 94 -3.68 4.25 3.28
CA GLN A 94 -3.42 4.31 1.85
C GLN A 94 -2.83 5.67 1.45
N THR A 95 -1.73 5.65 0.71
CA THR A 95 -1.14 6.89 0.19
C THR A 95 -1.84 7.37 -1.08
N LEU A 96 -1.74 8.66 -1.39
CA LEU A 96 -2.28 9.22 -2.62
C LEU A 96 -1.65 8.62 -3.88
N PHE A 97 -0.36 8.26 -3.84
CA PHE A 97 0.28 7.50 -4.91
C PHE A 97 -0.38 6.13 -5.11
N ALA A 98 -0.69 5.42 -4.02
CA ALA A 98 -1.43 4.16 -4.12
C ALA A 98 -2.83 4.40 -4.71
N SER A 99 -3.53 5.46 -4.29
CA SER A 99 -4.82 5.86 -4.86
C SER A 99 -4.76 6.11 -6.36
N TYR A 100 -3.71 6.78 -6.84
CA TYR A 100 -3.47 6.95 -8.26
C TYR A 100 -3.30 5.61 -9.00
N LEU A 101 -2.57 4.65 -8.41
CA LEU A 101 -2.43 3.32 -9.01
C LEU A 101 -3.74 2.54 -9.08
N TYR A 102 -4.64 2.70 -8.09
CA TYR A 102 -5.99 2.17 -8.17
C TYR A 102 -6.79 2.88 -9.27
N LEU A 103 -6.74 4.21 -9.34
CA LEU A 103 -7.42 5.00 -10.37
C LEU A 103 -7.07 4.53 -11.78
N ILE A 104 -5.78 4.43 -12.13
CA ILE A 104 -5.36 4.00 -13.47
C ILE A 104 -5.78 2.57 -13.81
N HIS A 105 -6.05 1.74 -12.80
CA HIS A 105 -6.47 0.36 -13.00
C HIS A 105 -8.00 0.25 -13.14
N TYR A 106 -8.76 1.08 -12.42
CA TYR A 106 -10.20 0.93 -12.27
C TYR A 106 -11.06 2.02 -12.95
N TYR A 107 -10.45 3.05 -13.54
CA TYR A 107 -11.23 4.11 -14.22
C TYR A 107 -12.14 3.59 -15.34
N SER A 108 -11.75 2.50 -16.02
CA SER A 108 -12.51 1.91 -17.14
C SER A 108 -13.85 1.29 -16.74
N TYR A 109 -14.11 1.17 -15.44
CA TYR A 109 -15.40 0.70 -14.93
C TYR A 109 -16.42 1.83 -14.78
N LEU A 110 -15.97 3.08 -14.78
CA LEU A 110 -16.85 4.24 -14.77
C LEU A 110 -17.61 4.35 -16.09
N ARG A 111 -18.76 5.01 -16.02
CA ARG A 111 -19.52 5.44 -17.18
C ARG A 111 -18.66 6.26 -18.16
N GLU A 112 -18.82 5.96 -19.46
CA GLU A 112 -18.07 6.59 -20.55
C GLU A 112 -18.69 7.92 -21.03
N ASP A 113 -19.88 8.27 -20.54
CA ASP A 113 -20.64 9.49 -20.89
C ASP A 113 -20.03 10.79 -20.31
N GLY A 114 -18.88 10.71 -19.64
CA GLY A 114 -18.20 11.85 -19.02
C GLY A 114 -18.83 12.32 -17.70
N LEU A 115 -19.84 11.62 -17.19
CA LEU A 115 -20.45 11.91 -15.89
C LEU A 115 -19.80 11.13 -14.73
N GLY A 116 -18.84 10.25 -15.05
CA GLY A 116 -18.12 9.45 -14.06
C GLY A 116 -17.33 10.33 -13.09
N THR A 117 -17.50 10.08 -11.79
CA THR A 117 -16.88 10.89 -10.74
C THR A 117 -15.91 10.07 -9.90
N VAL A 118 -14.68 10.55 -9.78
CA VAL A 118 -13.64 9.98 -8.92
C VAL A 118 -13.59 10.77 -7.62
N PHE A 119 -13.82 10.10 -6.50
CA PHE A 119 -13.65 10.67 -5.17
C PHE A 119 -12.34 10.18 -4.57
N ILE A 120 -11.44 11.11 -4.25
CA ILE A 120 -10.19 10.83 -3.57
C ILE A 120 -10.34 11.23 -2.11
N LEU A 121 -10.35 10.24 -1.23
CA LEU A 121 -10.42 10.44 0.22
C LEU A 121 -9.01 10.56 0.79
N SER A 122 -8.73 11.66 1.49
CA SER A 122 -7.46 11.85 2.20
C SER A 122 -7.68 12.21 3.66
N SER A 123 -6.87 11.60 4.54
CA SER A 123 -6.85 11.91 5.98
C SER A 123 -5.98 13.11 6.33
N HIS A 124 -5.18 13.59 5.38
CA HIS A 124 -4.27 14.72 5.53
C HIS A 124 -4.38 15.63 4.30
N PRO A 125 -4.12 16.95 4.42
CA PRO A 125 -4.09 17.83 3.27
C PRO A 125 -3.10 17.28 2.25
N CYS A 126 -3.52 17.24 0.98
CA CYS A 126 -2.70 16.70 -0.12
C CYS A 126 -1.47 17.59 -0.32
N THR A 127 -0.39 17.31 0.42
CA THR A 127 0.86 18.07 0.30
C THR A 127 1.70 17.54 -0.87
N GLU A 128 2.57 18.38 -1.42
CA GLU A 128 3.47 18.09 -2.55
C GLU A 128 4.34 16.81 -2.39
N SER A 129 4.43 16.24 -1.18
CA SER A 129 5.32 15.12 -0.83
C SER A 129 4.70 13.70 -0.93
N GLU A 130 3.47 13.55 -1.41
CA GLU A 130 2.76 12.26 -1.41
C GLU A 130 3.11 11.33 -2.59
N MET A 131 4.22 11.59 -3.27
CA MET A 131 4.75 10.70 -4.33
C MET A 131 5.53 9.52 -3.75
N HIS A 132 4.93 8.81 -2.79
CA HIS A 132 5.54 7.66 -2.15
C HIS A 132 4.52 6.56 -1.81
N ALA A 133 5.00 5.32 -1.76
CA ALA A 133 4.26 4.18 -1.25
C ALA A 133 4.83 3.74 0.11
N THR A 134 4.00 3.15 0.95
CA THR A 134 4.41 2.49 2.20
C THR A 134 4.49 0.98 2.02
N VAL A 135 4.98 0.28 3.05
CA VAL A 135 4.95 -1.19 3.09
C VAL A 135 3.52 -1.76 3.02
N PHE A 136 2.51 -1.00 3.48
CA PHE A 136 1.10 -1.40 3.43
C PHE A 136 0.57 -1.38 1.99
N ASP A 137 0.93 -0.36 1.22
CA ASP A 137 0.52 -0.22 -0.19
C ASP A 137 1.24 -1.24 -1.07
N ILE A 138 2.55 -1.38 -0.87
CA ILE A 138 3.38 -2.30 -1.65
C ILE A 138 2.91 -3.72 -1.50
N ALA A 139 2.40 -4.15 -0.34
CA ALA A 139 1.90 -5.51 -0.18
C ALA A 139 0.83 -5.87 -1.24
N SER A 140 -0.12 -4.96 -1.52
CA SER A 140 -1.18 -5.13 -2.53
C SER A 140 -0.70 -5.04 -3.98
N PHE A 141 0.41 -4.36 -4.24
CA PHE A 141 0.77 -4.05 -5.62
C PHE A 141 1.18 -5.28 -6.44
N HIS A 142 0.86 -5.22 -7.73
CA HIS A 142 1.36 -6.20 -8.70
C HIS A 142 2.89 -6.19 -8.77
N ARG A 143 3.49 -7.34 -9.13
CA ARG A 143 4.95 -7.52 -9.20
C ARG A 143 5.65 -6.45 -10.06
N VAL A 144 5.03 -6.03 -11.16
CA VAL A 144 5.58 -5.02 -12.07
C VAL A 144 5.73 -3.66 -11.37
N ILE A 145 4.72 -3.24 -10.61
CA ILE A 145 4.76 -1.98 -9.86
C ILE A 145 5.84 -2.08 -8.77
N LYS A 146 5.91 -3.21 -8.06
CA LYS A 146 6.96 -3.48 -7.05
C LYS A 146 8.36 -3.37 -7.65
N MET A 147 8.57 -3.84 -8.88
CA MET A 147 9.86 -3.73 -9.56
C MET A 147 10.22 -2.28 -9.89
N ARG A 148 9.28 -1.48 -10.41
CA ARG A 148 9.50 -0.05 -10.71
C ARG A 148 9.87 0.73 -9.44
N LEU A 149 9.20 0.46 -8.32
CA LEU A 149 9.46 1.07 -7.02
C LEU A 149 10.73 0.54 -6.30
N LYS A 150 11.51 -0.36 -6.93
CA LYS A 150 12.65 -1.06 -6.32
C LYS A 150 12.27 -1.77 -5.01
N ALA A 151 11.03 -2.25 -4.94
CA ALA A 151 10.39 -2.91 -3.80
C ALA A 151 10.15 -4.41 -4.04
N SER A 152 10.89 -5.03 -4.95
CA SER A 152 10.75 -6.45 -5.33
C SER A 152 11.45 -7.43 -4.37
N SER A 153 12.18 -6.92 -3.36
CA SER A 153 12.94 -7.76 -2.44
C SER A 153 12.02 -8.67 -1.61
N PRO A 154 12.30 -9.99 -1.53
CA PRO A 154 11.58 -10.91 -0.64
C PRO A 154 11.66 -10.52 0.84
N LEU A 155 12.61 -9.67 1.23
CA LEU A 155 12.71 -9.19 2.62
C LEU A 155 11.52 -8.33 3.01
N ILE A 156 10.95 -7.55 2.08
CA ILE A 156 9.81 -6.67 2.36
C ILE A 156 8.57 -7.46 2.77
N THR A 157 8.35 -8.60 2.12
CA THR A 157 7.21 -9.49 2.41
C THR A 157 7.45 -10.36 3.66
N LYS A 158 8.70 -10.73 3.95
CA LYS A 158 9.05 -11.58 5.10
C LYS A 158 9.20 -10.80 6.40
N LEU A 159 9.80 -9.61 6.31
CA LEU A 159 10.17 -8.76 7.44
C LEU A 159 9.63 -7.33 7.25
N PRO A 160 8.30 -7.14 7.05
CA PRO A 160 7.72 -5.82 6.82
C PRO A 160 7.99 -4.83 7.95
N LEU A 161 8.23 -5.30 9.19
CA LEU A 161 8.55 -4.45 10.33
C LEU A 161 9.77 -3.54 10.07
N ILE A 162 10.80 -4.05 9.40
CA ILE A 162 12.02 -3.29 9.08
C ILE A 162 11.72 -2.14 8.10
N PHE A 163 10.64 -2.27 7.33
CA PHE A 163 10.25 -1.33 6.28
C PHE A 163 9.08 -0.42 6.68
N LEU A 164 8.65 -0.46 7.95
CA LEU A 164 7.47 0.27 8.41
C LEU A 164 7.56 1.78 8.14
N TRP A 165 8.75 2.35 8.34
CA TRP A 165 9.04 3.77 8.11
C TRP A 165 9.64 4.06 6.74
N LYS A 166 9.84 3.03 5.89
CA LYS A 166 10.42 3.24 4.57
C LYS A 166 9.37 3.82 3.63
N LYS A 167 9.64 5.02 3.12
CA LYS A 167 8.93 5.60 1.98
C LYS A 167 9.58 5.11 0.69
N PHE A 168 8.81 4.44 -0.15
CA PHE A 168 9.27 3.98 -1.45
C PHE A 168 8.93 5.04 -2.49
N ASP A 169 9.96 5.57 -3.14
CA ASP A 169 9.83 6.70 -4.05
C ASP A 169 9.03 6.34 -5.31
N GLY A 170 7.87 6.98 -5.47
CA GLY A 170 6.96 6.83 -6.59
C GLY A 170 7.41 7.58 -7.84
N ARG A 171 8.38 8.51 -7.76
CA ARG A 171 8.85 9.30 -8.92
C ARG A 171 9.35 8.39 -10.04
N SER A 172 10.07 7.33 -9.68
CA SER A 172 10.58 6.31 -10.60
C SER A 172 9.51 5.54 -11.39
N PHE A 173 8.23 5.66 -11.01
CA PHE A 173 7.12 5.06 -11.74
C PHE A 173 6.81 5.82 -13.03
N PHE A 174 7.03 7.14 -13.03
CA PHE A 174 6.71 8.04 -14.12
C PHE A 174 7.91 8.16 -15.06
N VAL A 175 7.63 8.08 -16.36
CA VAL A 175 8.65 8.18 -17.43
C VAL A 175 8.65 9.58 -18.03
N ASP A 176 7.67 10.42 -17.69
CA ASP A 176 7.68 11.82 -18.06
C ASP A 176 8.58 12.59 -17.09
N ASP A 177 9.53 13.38 -17.60
CA ASP A 177 10.40 14.26 -16.81
C ASP A 177 9.63 15.43 -16.17
N LYS A 178 8.31 15.30 -16.04
CA LYS A 178 7.42 16.29 -15.46
C LYS A 178 7.46 16.20 -13.94
N HIS A 179 7.90 17.28 -13.30
CA HIS A 179 7.81 17.47 -11.86
C HIS A 179 6.42 17.98 -11.47
N LEU A 180 5.43 17.09 -11.53
CA LEU A 180 4.06 17.36 -11.08
C LEU A 180 3.81 16.76 -9.70
N SER A 181 2.97 17.42 -8.90
CA SER A 181 2.44 16.84 -7.66
C SER A 181 1.57 15.62 -7.98
N MET A 182 1.31 14.76 -6.97
CA MET A 182 0.43 13.61 -7.19
C MET A 182 -1.01 14.03 -7.49
N GLU A 183 -1.47 15.08 -6.82
CA GLU A 183 -2.79 15.67 -7.03
C GLU A 183 -2.95 16.16 -8.48
N ASP A 184 -1.95 16.88 -9.00
CA ASP A 184 -1.97 17.36 -10.39
C ASP A 184 -1.95 16.20 -11.38
N ARG A 185 -1.18 15.14 -11.10
CA ARG A 185 -1.18 13.94 -11.95
C ARG A 185 -2.54 13.26 -11.99
N ILE A 186 -3.25 13.22 -10.86
CA ILE A 186 -4.62 12.71 -10.81
C ILE A 186 -5.56 13.61 -11.61
N LYS A 187 -5.49 14.94 -11.41
CA LYS A 187 -6.32 15.91 -12.14
C LYS A 187 -6.12 15.82 -13.66
N VAL A 188 -4.85 15.78 -14.11
CA VAL A 188 -4.50 15.62 -15.53
C VAL A 188 -5.04 14.30 -16.07
N PHE A 189 -4.84 13.19 -15.36
CA PHE A 189 -5.33 11.88 -15.78
C PHE A 189 -6.85 11.86 -15.95
N CYS A 190 -7.59 12.46 -15.01
CA CYS A 190 -9.05 12.55 -15.06
C CYS A 190 -9.53 13.47 -16.19
N ALA A 191 -8.89 14.63 -16.38
CA ALA A 191 -9.22 15.58 -17.44
C ALA A 191 -9.07 14.98 -18.84
N GLU A 192 -7.97 14.24 -19.09
CA GLU A 192 -7.73 13.53 -20.36
C GLU A 192 -8.83 12.50 -20.70
N ARG A 193 -9.56 12.02 -19.70
CA ARG A 193 -10.58 10.96 -19.81
C ARG A 193 -11.99 11.49 -19.60
N ASN A 194 -12.17 12.80 -19.54
CA ASN A 194 -13.45 13.44 -19.26
C ASN A 194 -14.11 12.94 -17.96
N LEU A 195 -13.29 12.70 -16.92
CA LEU A 195 -13.76 12.28 -15.60
C LEU A 195 -13.76 13.48 -14.65
N LYS A 196 -14.80 13.57 -13.80
CA LYS A 196 -14.81 14.52 -12.68
C LYS A 196 -13.96 13.96 -11.56
N VAL A 197 -13.19 14.81 -10.88
CA VAL A 197 -12.44 14.41 -9.69
C VAL A 197 -12.73 15.36 -8.53
N ILE A 198 -12.96 14.79 -7.36
CA ILE A 198 -13.27 15.52 -6.13
C ILE A 198 -12.34 14.97 -5.04
N PHE A 199 -11.54 15.86 -4.46
CA PHE A 199 -10.73 15.56 -3.29
C PHE A 199 -11.57 15.87 -2.05
N ILE A 200 -11.77 14.86 -1.21
CA ILE A 200 -12.47 15.00 0.07
C ILE A 200 -11.40 14.89 1.14
N GLU A 201 -11.08 16.05 1.71
CA GLU A 201 -10.22 16.17 2.88
C GLU A 201 -11.07 16.12 4.15
N LYS A 202 -10.45 15.81 5.28
CA LYS A 202 -11.12 15.74 6.59
C LYS A 202 -10.62 16.83 7.52
#